data_AF-A0A8H4SHV2-F1
#
_entry.id   AF-A0A8H4SHV2-F1
#
_cell.length_a   1.000
_cell.length_b   1.000
_cell.length_c   1.000
_cell.angle_alpha   90.00
_cell.angle_beta   90.00
_cell.angle_gamma   90.00
#
_symmetry.space_group_name_H-M   'P 1'
#
loop_
_entity.id
_entity.type
_entity.pdbx_description
1 polymer ?
#
loop_
_entity_poly.entity_id
_entity_poly.type
_entity_poly.pdbx_seq_one_letter_code
_entity_poly.pdbx_strand_id
1 'polypeptide(L)'
;MISDRTENIEAALMQVVGTVMEVQCVPCQEGCGPFTHCVTVVGAEEVTCCANCHFRSQDTRCRWPSPTPPPISQPASSNRRSPLSPDANRQAQDGTRSTHQAGTPAPPQVLQDLIPIQQNITQATRLRKEVERARQRVQQSHESVETYLQTEIDTMNLLQAYITQVQGTDRTRSTAVLTTLSGYINLTMQNLTSAHRHQSALSQPLGALNITQTRLDQAQIEAINDLLALLSDLVTRPDAPV
;
A
#
# COMPACT_ATOMS: atom_id res chain seq x y z
N MET A 1 27.35 9.80 1.04
CA MET A 1 25.98 10.27 0.72
C MET A 1 25.26 9.22 -0.11
N ILE A 2 23.94 9.31 -0.23
CA ILE A 2 23.14 8.39 -1.06
C ILE A 2 23.56 8.50 -2.54
N SER A 3 24.06 9.65 -2.98
CA SER A 3 24.50 9.96 -4.35
C SER A 3 25.83 9.31 -4.80
N ASP A 4 26.60 8.71 -3.90
CA ASP A 4 28.01 8.41 -4.20
C ASP A 4 28.22 7.03 -4.83
N ARG A 5 27.17 6.20 -4.92
CA ARG A 5 27.22 4.84 -5.46
C ARG A 5 25.95 4.50 -6.22
N THR A 6 26.09 3.81 -7.34
CA THR A 6 24.97 3.40 -8.20
C THR A 6 23.94 2.58 -7.43
N GLU A 7 24.37 1.66 -6.57
CA GLU A 7 23.48 0.80 -5.79
C GLU A 7 22.68 1.59 -4.75
N ASN A 8 23.22 2.69 -4.26
CA ASN A 8 22.49 3.57 -3.35
C ASN A 8 21.40 4.37 -4.08
N ILE A 9 21.68 4.79 -5.32
CA ILE A 9 20.72 5.48 -6.20
C ILE A 9 19.61 4.51 -6.61
N GLU A 10 19.98 3.30 -7.04
CA GLU A 10 19.03 2.23 -7.36
C GLU A 10 18.18 1.88 -6.14
N ALA A 11 18.77 1.75 -4.95
CA ALA A 11 18.01 1.48 -3.73
C ALA A 11 17.02 2.61 -3.39
N ALA A 12 17.40 3.87 -3.62
CA ALA A 12 16.49 5.00 -3.46
C ALA A 12 15.36 4.96 -4.50
N LEU A 13 15.65 4.62 -5.76
CA LEU A 13 14.63 4.43 -6.80
C LEU A 13 13.68 3.28 -6.47
N MET A 14 14.20 2.17 -5.97
CA MET A 14 13.39 1.04 -5.52
C MET A 14 12.39 1.45 -4.43
N GLN A 15 12.75 2.35 -3.51
CA GLN A 15 11.81 2.87 -2.49
C GLN A 15 10.66 3.66 -3.11
N VAL A 16 10.89 4.33 -4.24
CA VAL A 16 9.88 5.15 -4.91
C VAL A 16 8.94 4.29 -5.75
N VAL A 17 9.49 3.34 -6.52
CA VAL A 17 8.72 2.58 -7.53
C VAL A 17 8.28 1.20 -7.06
N GLY A 18 8.91 0.69 -6.00
CA GLY A 18 8.69 -0.67 -5.54
C GLY A 18 7.42 -0.83 -4.69
N THR A 19 7.16 -2.08 -4.33
CA THR A 19 6.06 -2.47 -3.45
C THR A 19 6.59 -2.70 -2.04
N VAL A 20 5.95 -2.09 -1.05
CA VAL A 20 6.21 -2.37 0.37
C VAL A 20 5.79 -3.80 0.66
N MET A 21 6.72 -4.60 1.18
CA MET A 21 6.45 -5.99 1.53
C MET A 21 5.63 -6.06 2.82
N GLU A 22 4.58 -6.89 2.81
CA GLU A 22 3.74 -7.15 3.98
C GLU A 22 4.56 -7.78 5.13
N VAL A 23 5.48 -8.68 4.79
CA VAL A 23 6.46 -9.25 5.70
C VAL A 23 7.85 -8.72 5.35
N GLN A 24 8.48 -8.02 6.29
CA GLN A 24 9.85 -7.52 6.11
C GLN A 24 10.87 -8.66 6.07
N CYS A 25 11.93 -8.51 5.27
CA CYS A 25 13.09 -9.40 5.34
C CYS A 25 13.77 -9.30 6.72
N VAL A 26 14.52 -10.33 7.12
CA VAL A 26 15.11 -10.39 8.47
C VAL A 26 16.04 -9.19 8.77
N PRO A 27 16.95 -8.76 7.87
CA PRO A 27 17.75 -7.56 8.13
C PRO A 27 16.92 -6.30 8.35
N CYS A 28 15.81 -6.12 7.60
CA CYS A 28 14.92 -4.97 7.80
C CYS A 28 14.19 -5.03 9.15
N GLN A 29 13.78 -6.22 9.60
CA GLN A 29 13.22 -6.39 10.95
C GLN A 29 14.24 -6.03 12.04
N GLU A 30 15.52 -6.28 11.80
CA GLU A 30 16.63 -5.87 12.66
C GLU A 30 17.00 -4.37 12.52
N GLY A 31 16.28 -3.60 11.69
CA GLY A 31 16.52 -2.18 11.47
C GLY A 31 17.73 -1.86 10.59
N CYS A 32 18.16 -2.81 9.74
CA CYS A 32 19.24 -2.57 8.79
C CYS A 32 18.78 -1.74 7.58
N GLY A 33 19.69 -0.90 7.08
CA GLY A 33 19.49 -0.06 5.90
C GLY A 33 19.06 1.37 6.25
N PRO A 34 19.08 2.29 5.28
CA PRO A 34 18.80 3.71 5.53
C PRO A 34 17.32 4.07 5.43
N PHE A 35 16.46 3.15 4.97
CA PHE A 35 15.05 3.42 4.69
C PHE A 35 14.12 2.75 5.70
N THR A 36 12.96 3.37 5.95
CA THR A 36 11.97 2.92 6.94
C THR A 36 11.16 1.71 6.50
N HIS A 37 11.10 1.41 5.20
CA HIS A 37 10.24 0.36 4.64
C HIS A 37 11.04 -0.68 3.86
N CYS A 38 10.66 -1.95 4.04
CA CYS A 38 11.19 -3.07 3.27
C CYS A 38 10.48 -3.14 1.91
N VAL A 39 11.07 -2.49 0.90
CA VAL A 39 10.48 -2.35 -0.44
C VAL A 39 11.22 -3.22 -1.45
N THR A 40 10.50 -3.91 -2.34
CA THR A 40 11.07 -4.68 -3.46
C THR A 40 10.44 -4.24 -4.79
N VAL A 41 11.15 -4.44 -5.91
CA VAL A 41 10.59 -4.20 -7.24
C VAL A 41 10.15 -5.54 -7.83
N VAL A 42 8.84 -5.72 -8.00
CA VAL A 42 8.27 -6.96 -8.55
C VAL A 42 8.38 -6.92 -10.08
N GLY A 43 8.83 -8.02 -10.69
CA GLY A 43 8.93 -8.15 -12.15
C GLY A 43 10.25 -7.69 -12.77
N ALA A 44 11.23 -7.26 -11.96
CA ALA A 44 12.59 -7.02 -12.41
C ALA A 44 13.47 -8.21 -12.02
N GLU A 45 13.82 -9.06 -12.99
CA GLU A 45 14.56 -10.31 -12.75
C GLU A 45 15.96 -10.09 -12.15
N GLU A 46 16.56 -8.93 -12.41
CA GLU A 46 17.88 -8.55 -11.91
C GLU A 46 17.87 -8.10 -10.44
N VAL A 47 16.69 -7.80 -9.88
CA VAL A 47 16.53 -7.26 -8.53
C VAL A 47 15.94 -8.32 -7.62
N THR A 48 16.80 -9.06 -6.91
CA THR A 48 16.39 -10.19 -6.06
C THR A 48 16.30 -9.85 -4.58
N CYS A 49 16.60 -8.60 -4.19
CA CYS A 49 16.63 -8.16 -2.80
C CYS A 49 15.77 -6.91 -2.57
N CYS A 50 15.52 -6.58 -1.31
CA CYS A 50 14.82 -5.33 -0.97
C CYS A 50 15.76 -4.12 -1.04
N ALA A 51 15.21 -2.91 -1.17
CA ALA A 51 15.94 -1.66 -1.27
C ALA A 51 16.94 -1.42 -0.12
N ASN A 52 16.56 -1.77 1.12
CA ASN A 52 17.46 -1.66 2.27
C ASN A 52 18.68 -2.58 2.18
N CYS A 53 18.52 -3.76 1.57
CA CYS A 53 19.62 -4.71 1.36
C CYS A 53 20.41 -4.39 0.09
N HIS A 54 19.77 -3.85 -0.94
CA HIS A 54 20.43 -3.34 -2.15
C HIS A 54 21.40 -2.20 -1.83
N PHE A 55 21.06 -1.38 -0.83
CA PHE A 55 21.90 -0.27 -0.40
C PHE A 55 23.30 -0.73 0.06
N ARG A 56 24.34 -0.18 -0.58
CA ARG A 56 25.76 -0.59 -0.44
C ARG A 56 26.03 -2.04 -0.85
N SER A 57 25.27 -2.59 -1.80
CA SER A 57 25.53 -3.89 -2.42
C SER A 57 25.51 -5.04 -1.40
N GLN A 58 24.55 -5.04 -0.47
CA GLN A 58 24.39 -6.04 0.60
C GLN A 58 23.30 -7.07 0.28
N ASP A 59 23.06 -7.27 -1.01
CA ASP A 59 21.94 -8.01 -1.60
C ASP A 59 21.89 -9.45 -1.05
N THR A 60 23.06 -10.06 -0.86
CA THR A 60 23.26 -11.42 -0.33
C THR A 60 22.80 -11.61 1.11
N ARG A 61 22.63 -10.53 1.89
CA ARG A 61 22.11 -10.59 3.27
C ARG A 61 20.58 -10.64 3.31
N CYS A 62 19.91 -10.30 2.21
CA CYS A 62 18.46 -10.27 2.14
C CYS A 62 17.89 -11.68 2.26
N ARG A 63 17.22 -11.95 3.37
CA ARG A 63 16.60 -13.24 3.65
C ARG A 63 15.15 -13.04 4.07
N TRP A 64 14.23 -13.67 3.34
CA TRP A 64 12.81 -13.61 3.62
C TRP A 64 12.46 -14.64 4.71
N PRO A 65 11.58 -14.31 5.67
CA PRO A 65 11.07 -15.30 6.61
C PRO A 65 10.37 -16.42 5.85
N SER A 66 10.75 -17.67 6.09
CA SER A 66 10.03 -18.82 5.55
C SER A 66 8.60 -18.78 6.05
N PRO A 67 7.58 -19.04 5.21
CA PRO A 67 6.24 -19.27 5.71
C PRO A 67 6.29 -20.48 6.63
N THR A 68 6.10 -20.26 7.94
CA THR A 68 5.88 -21.34 8.89
C THR A 68 4.68 -22.13 8.37
N PRO A 69 4.80 -23.44 8.08
CA PRO A 69 3.63 -24.21 7.70
C PRO A 69 2.58 -24.05 8.81
N PRO A 70 1.29 -23.89 8.45
CA PRO A 70 0.23 -23.82 9.45
C PRO A 70 0.36 -25.06 10.36
N PRO A 71 0.07 -24.94 11.67
CA PRO A 71 0.12 -26.10 12.56
C PRO A 71 -0.79 -27.16 11.99
N ILE A 72 -0.19 -28.25 11.50
CA ILE A 72 -0.91 -29.43 11.02
C ILE A 72 -1.61 -29.98 12.26
N SER A 73 -2.91 -29.74 12.37
CA SER A 73 -3.79 -30.49 13.24
C SER A 73 -3.74 -31.96 12.79
N GLN A 74 -2.81 -32.73 13.37
CA GLN A 74 -2.79 -34.17 13.19
C GLN A 74 -4.04 -34.76 13.85
N PRO A 75 -4.84 -35.57 13.13
CA PRO A 75 -5.92 -36.32 13.76
C PRO A 75 -5.30 -37.52 14.48
N ALA A 76 -5.21 -37.47 15.80
CA ALA A 76 -4.95 -38.65 16.61
C ALA A 76 -6.21 -39.53 16.63
N SER A 77 -6.31 -40.38 15.61
CA SER A 77 -7.16 -41.56 15.60
C SER A 77 -6.58 -42.63 16.53
N SER A 78 -7.51 -43.36 17.17
CA SER A 78 -7.38 -44.72 17.75
C SER A 78 -7.00 -44.86 19.23
N ASN A 79 -8.02 -45.12 20.06
CA ASN A 79 -8.08 -46.44 20.72
C ASN A 79 -9.51 -46.88 21.04
N ARG A 80 -9.84 -48.08 20.56
CA ARG A 80 -11.02 -48.89 20.87
C ARG A 80 -10.90 -49.50 22.27
N ARG A 81 -11.97 -49.44 23.07
CA ARG A 81 -12.59 -50.63 23.71
C ARG A 81 -13.95 -50.27 24.35
N SER A 82 -14.99 -50.97 23.90
CA SER A 82 -16.34 -51.06 24.48
C SER A 82 -16.34 -51.98 25.74
N PRO A 83 -17.50 -52.45 26.24
CA PRO A 83 -18.65 -51.78 26.88
C PRO A 83 -19.00 -52.42 28.25
N LEU A 84 -19.94 -51.86 29.02
CA LEU A 84 -20.80 -52.61 29.96
C LEU A 84 -22.04 -51.77 30.33
N SER A 85 -23.24 -52.29 30.01
CA SER A 85 -24.59 -51.82 30.43
C SER A 85 -24.96 -52.43 31.80
N PRO A 86 -26.23 -52.47 32.27
CA PRO A 86 -27.45 -51.65 32.06
C PRO A 86 -28.15 -51.27 33.41
N ASP A 87 -29.21 -50.44 33.38
CA ASP A 87 -30.45 -50.57 34.17
C ASP A 87 -31.34 -49.34 33.88
N ALA A 88 -32.40 -49.47 33.07
CA ALA A 88 -33.75 -49.89 33.45
C ALA A 88 -34.48 -48.89 34.38
N ASN A 89 -35.37 -48.06 33.81
CA ASN A 89 -36.78 -48.08 34.24
C ASN A 89 -37.71 -47.40 33.23
N ARG A 90 -38.85 -48.06 32.97
CA ARG A 90 -40.02 -47.60 32.20
C ARG A 90 -41.11 -47.22 33.20
N GLN A 91 -41.79 -46.09 32.98
CA GLN A 91 -43.24 -45.83 33.22
C GLN A 91 -43.46 -44.34 32.94
N ALA A 92 -44.11 -43.95 31.83
CA ALA A 92 -45.56 -43.91 31.57
C ALA A 92 -46.30 -42.83 32.39
N GLN A 93 -46.91 -41.87 31.66
CA GLN A 93 -48.05 -40.96 31.93
C GLN A 93 -47.75 -39.60 31.26
N ASP A 94 -48.38 -39.25 30.14
CA ASP A 94 -49.76 -38.78 29.98
C ASP A 94 -50.04 -37.46 30.74
N GLY A 95 -50.49 -36.42 30.03
CA GLY A 95 -50.91 -35.14 30.63
C GLY A 95 -50.32 -33.86 30.02
N THR A 96 -50.90 -33.43 28.90
CA THR A 96 -51.35 -32.06 28.60
C THR A 96 -50.74 -30.89 29.39
N ARG A 97 -49.94 -30.03 28.73
CA ARG A 97 -50.12 -28.56 28.80
C ARG A 97 -49.31 -27.81 27.74
N SER A 98 -50.03 -27.18 26.80
CA SER A 98 -49.55 -26.03 26.06
C SER A 98 -49.01 -24.99 27.05
N THR A 99 -47.72 -24.65 26.90
CA THR A 99 -47.14 -23.47 27.53
C THR A 99 -46.79 -22.51 26.41
N HIS A 100 -47.63 -21.49 26.27
CA HIS A 100 -47.31 -20.30 25.51
C HIS A 100 -46.18 -19.52 26.19
N GLN A 101 -45.36 -18.89 25.35
CA GLN A 101 -44.56 -17.68 25.62
C GLN A 101 -43.28 -17.80 26.47
N ALA A 102 -42.15 -17.58 25.79
CA ALA A 102 -41.42 -16.33 25.99
C ALA A 102 -40.77 -15.96 24.65
N GLY A 103 -41.52 -15.24 23.82
CA GLY A 103 -40.95 -14.56 22.66
C GLY A 103 -40.04 -13.46 23.16
N THR A 104 -38.73 -13.63 22.99
CA THR A 104 -37.81 -12.50 22.96
C THR A 104 -38.35 -11.50 21.94
N PRO A 105 -38.50 -10.21 22.30
CA PRO A 105 -38.85 -9.20 21.31
C PRO A 105 -37.75 -9.24 20.24
N ALA A 106 -38.15 -9.47 18.99
CA ALA A 106 -37.24 -9.23 17.88
C ALA A 106 -36.76 -7.78 17.99
N PRO A 107 -35.46 -7.49 17.80
CA PRO A 107 -35.00 -6.11 17.80
C PRO A 107 -35.82 -5.32 16.78
N PRO A 108 -36.20 -4.07 17.06
CA PRO A 108 -36.94 -3.24 16.12
C PRO A 108 -36.21 -3.24 14.77
N GLN A 109 -36.91 -3.56 13.67
CA GLN A 109 -36.33 -3.74 12.32
C GLN A 109 -35.45 -2.54 11.90
N VAL A 110 -35.80 -1.35 12.36
CA VAL A 110 -35.05 -0.10 12.22
C VAL A 110 -33.57 -0.23 12.63
N LEU A 111 -33.27 -0.97 13.71
CA LEU A 111 -31.90 -1.18 14.18
C LEU A 111 -31.12 -2.13 13.28
N GLN A 112 -31.81 -3.06 12.61
CA GLN A 112 -31.19 -4.00 11.66
C GLN A 112 -30.84 -3.30 10.33
N ASP A 113 -31.65 -2.31 9.91
CA ASP A 113 -31.42 -1.53 8.70
C ASP A 113 -30.28 -0.49 8.82
N LEU A 114 -29.98 -0.04 10.05
CA LEU A 114 -28.89 0.92 10.33
C LEU A 114 -27.48 0.30 10.29
N ILE A 115 -27.35 -1.01 10.58
CA ILE A 115 -26.06 -1.72 10.63
C ILE A 115 -25.31 -1.67 9.28
N PRO A 116 -25.91 -2.02 8.13
CA PRO A 116 -25.21 -1.98 6.84
C PRO A 116 -24.80 -0.55 6.45
N ILE A 117 -25.60 0.46 6.79
CA ILE A 117 -25.29 1.87 6.48
C ILE A 117 -24.07 2.34 7.30
N GLN A 118 -24.02 2.01 8.60
CA GLN A 118 -22.89 2.36 9.45
C GLN A 118 -21.59 1.64 9.03
N GLN A 119 -21.69 0.39 8.57
CA GLN A 119 -20.57 -0.34 7.99
C GLN A 119 -20.06 0.32 6.71
N ASN A 120 -20.96 0.72 5.80
CA ASN A 120 -20.60 1.43 4.57
C ASN A 120 -19.89 2.77 4.85
N ILE A 121 -20.39 3.57 5.80
CA ILE A 121 -19.75 4.84 6.21
C ILE A 121 -18.35 4.59 6.76
N THR A 122 -18.19 3.56 7.59
CA THR A 122 -16.90 3.19 8.19
C THR A 122 -15.90 2.75 7.11
N GLN A 123 -16.34 1.91 6.18
CA GLN A 123 -15.52 1.44 5.07
C GLN A 123 -15.11 2.58 4.12
N ALA A 124 -16.05 3.46 3.77
CA ALA A 124 -15.79 4.64 2.94
C ALA A 124 -14.74 5.56 3.60
N THR A 125 -14.84 5.77 4.91
CA THR A 125 -13.88 6.58 5.68
C THR A 125 -12.47 5.97 5.65
N ARG A 126 -12.35 4.64 5.77
CA ARG A 126 -11.06 3.94 5.66
C ARG A 126 -10.47 4.11 4.26
N LEU A 127 -11.27 3.85 3.22
CA LEU A 127 -10.83 3.98 1.82
C LEU A 127 -10.36 5.39 1.48
N ARG A 128 -11.05 6.44 1.95
CA ARG A 128 -10.59 7.82 1.78
C ARG A 128 -9.20 8.06 2.36
N LYS A 129 -8.94 7.57 3.58
CA LYS A 129 -7.62 7.71 4.21
C LYS A 129 -6.53 6.99 3.39
N GLU A 130 -6.86 5.84 2.80
CA GLU A 130 -5.92 5.09 1.96
C GLU A 130 -5.65 5.82 0.63
N VAL A 131 -6.69 6.33 -0.02
CA VAL A 131 -6.58 7.13 -1.25
C VAL A 131 -5.77 8.40 -1.01
N GLU A 132 -6.03 9.11 0.08
CA GLU A 132 -5.29 10.33 0.44
C GLU A 132 -3.80 10.03 0.69
N ARG A 133 -3.47 8.95 1.42
CA ARG A 133 -2.08 8.53 1.58
C ARG A 133 -1.43 8.14 0.25
N ALA A 134 -2.16 7.45 -0.63
CA ALA A 134 -1.65 7.10 -1.95
C ALA A 134 -1.36 8.36 -2.77
N ARG A 135 -2.26 9.35 -2.71
CA ARG A 135 -2.08 10.65 -3.36
C ARG A 135 -0.84 11.37 -2.84
N GLN A 136 -0.65 11.42 -1.53
CA GLN A 136 0.54 12.04 -0.92
C GLN A 136 1.83 11.38 -1.38
N ARG A 137 1.87 10.04 -1.49
CA ARG A 137 3.06 9.33 -2.02
C ARG A 137 3.35 9.69 -3.48
N VAL A 138 2.31 9.72 -4.33
CA VAL A 138 2.48 10.09 -5.75
C VAL A 138 2.92 11.54 -5.87
N GLN A 139 2.38 12.45 -5.06
CA GLN A 139 2.75 13.86 -5.04
C GLN A 139 4.21 14.06 -4.59
N GLN A 140 4.63 13.41 -3.51
CA GLN A 140 6.02 13.44 -3.05
C GLN A 140 6.98 12.90 -4.11
N SER A 141 6.58 11.82 -4.80
CA SER A 141 7.36 11.28 -5.92
C SER A 141 7.48 12.28 -7.06
N HIS A 142 6.41 13.01 -7.38
CA HIS A 142 6.42 14.05 -8.42
C HIS A 142 7.39 15.18 -8.06
N GLU A 143 7.31 15.72 -6.84
CA GLU A 143 8.19 16.79 -6.34
C GLU A 143 9.67 16.35 -6.30
N SER A 144 9.93 15.10 -5.91
CA SER A 144 11.28 14.52 -5.92
C SER A 144 11.84 14.44 -7.34
N VAL A 145 11.03 14.04 -8.33
CA VAL A 145 11.46 13.98 -9.74
C VAL A 145 11.72 15.38 -10.26
N GLU A 146 10.86 16.35 -9.95
CA GLU A 146 11.03 17.74 -10.35
C GLU A 146 12.33 18.35 -9.80
N THR A 147 12.63 18.09 -8.52
CA THR A 147 13.90 18.52 -7.88
C THR A 147 15.11 17.88 -8.56
N TYR A 148 15.02 16.59 -8.91
CA TYR A 148 16.09 15.89 -9.62
C TYR A 148 16.33 16.50 -11.01
N LEU A 149 15.25 16.72 -11.79
CA LEU A 149 15.31 17.36 -13.10
C LEU A 149 15.95 18.75 -13.02
N GLN A 150 15.58 19.56 -12.03
CA GLN A 150 16.15 20.89 -11.84
C GLN A 150 17.65 20.82 -11.55
N THR A 151 18.08 19.88 -10.71
CA THR A 151 19.50 19.70 -10.37
C THR A 151 20.33 19.32 -11.59
N GLU A 152 19.82 18.45 -12.46
CA GLU A 152 20.47 18.07 -13.72
C GLU A 152 20.56 19.26 -14.69
N ILE A 153 19.51 20.07 -14.79
CA ILE A 153 19.50 21.32 -15.60
C ILE A 153 20.56 22.30 -15.10
N ASP A 154 20.63 22.52 -13.79
CA ASP A 154 21.61 23.44 -13.20
C ASP A 154 23.05 22.94 -13.42
N THR A 155 23.26 21.63 -13.33
CA THR A 155 24.55 20.99 -13.63
C THR A 155 24.93 21.20 -15.08
N MET A 156 24.00 21.02 -16.03
CA MET A 156 24.22 21.28 -17.44
C MET A 156 24.62 22.75 -17.71
N ASN A 157 23.93 23.70 -17.07
CA ASN A 157 24.24 25.12 -17.19
C ASN A 157 25.65 25.44 -16.67
N LEU A 158 26.05 24.85 -15.54
CA LEU A 158 27.39 25.01 -14.98
C LEU A 158 28.47 24.45 -15.92
N LEU A 159 28.25 23.26 -16.47
CA LEU A 159 29.18 22.62 -17.41
C LEU A 159 29.33 23.45 -18.70
N GLN A 160 28.22 23.99 -19.20
CA GLN A 160 28.23 24.85 -20.38
C GLN A 160 29.02 26.16 -20.14
N ALA A 161 28.87 26.76 -18.95
CA ALA A 161 29.66 27.93 -18.55
C ALA A 161 31.16 27.60 -18.49
N TYR A 162 31.52 26.45 -17.93
CA TYR A 162 32.90 25.98 -17.88
C TYR A 162 33.50 25.76 -19.27
N ILE A 163 32.78 25.10 -20.19
CA ILE A 163 33.20 24.91 -21.59
C ILE A 163 33.51 26.25 -22.24
N THR A 164 32.60 27.22 -22.07
CA THR A 164 32.74 28.56 -22.65
C THR A 164 34.00 29.27 -22.14
N GLN A 165 34.30 29.10 -20.85
CA GLN A 165 35.51 29.66 -20.23
C GLN A 165 36.79 29.00 -20.77
N VAL A 166 36.81 27.67 -20.88
CA VAL A 166 38.01 26.90 -21.31
C VAL A 166 38.30 27.07 -22.80
N GLN A 167 37.29 27.27 -23.65
CA GLN A 167 37.48 27.55 -25.07
C GLN A 167 38.28 28.84 -25.35
N GLY A 168 38.39 29.75 -24.36
CA GLY A 168 39.26 30.93 -24.43
C GLY A 168 40.74 30.68 -24.12
N THR A 169 41.13 29.49 -23.64
CA THR A 169 42.50 29.18 -23.18
C THR A 169 43.01 27.84 -23.71
N ASP A 170 44.17 27.86 -24.38
CA ASP A 170 45.02 26.75 -24.87
C ASP A 170 44.35 25.47 -25.47
N ARG A 171 44.64 25.22 -26.75
CA ARG A 171 43.87 24.34 -27.66
C ARG A 171 44.04 22.83 -27.39
N THR A 172 45.16 22.41 -26.80
CA THR A 172 45.57 21.00 -26.65
C THR A 172 45.07 20.34 -25.37
N ARG A 173 44.80 21.10 -24.30
CA ARG A 173 44.10 20.59 -23.09
C ARG A 173 42.60 20.42 -23.29
N SER A 174 42.06 21.05 -24.33
CA SER A 174 40.63 21.16 -24.61
C SER A 174 40.00 19.84 -25.08
N THR A 175 40.72 18.99 -25.82
CA THR A 175 40.09 17.85 -26.52
C THR A 175 39.62 16.75 -25.57
N ALA A 176 40.45 16.32 -24.61
CA ALA A 176 40.07 15.28 -23.65
C ALA A 176 38.94 15.74 -22.71
N VAL A 177 39.00 17.00 -22.28
CA VAL A 177 37.97 17.64 -21.45
C VAL A 177 36.63 17.69 -22.19
N LEU A 178 36.64 18.10 -23.46
CA LEU A 178 35.44 18.14 -24.31
C LEU A 178 34.83 16.76 -24.55
N THR A 179 35.64 15.71 -24.72
CA THR A 179 35.13 14.34 -24.88
C THR A 179 34.47 13.82 -23.60
N THR A 180 35.07 14.03 -22.44
CA THR A 180 34.47 13.64 -21.14
C THR A 180 33.18 14.41 -20.87
N LEU A 181 33.16 15.72 -21.14
CA LEU A 181 31.96 16.55 -21.01
C LEU A 181 30.84 16.09 -21.95
N SER A 182 31.15 15.73 -23.19
CA SER A 182 30.16 15.22 -24.14
C SER A 182 29.55 13.89 -23.68
N GLY A 183 30.35 13.00 -23.08
CA GLY A 183 29.85 11.76 -22.46
C GLY A 183 28.91 12.03 -21.27
N TYR A 184 29.27 12.99 -20.41
CA TYR A 184 28.45 13.39 -19.27
C TYR A 184 27.11 14.00 -19.72
N ILE A 185 27.13 14.90 -20.70
CA ILE A 185 25.92 15.52 -21.27
C ILE A 185 24.98 14.45 -21.83
N ASN A 186 25.50 13.47 -22.57
CA ASN A 186 24.67 12.38 -23.12
C ASN A 186 24.02 11.54 -22.02
N LEU A 187 24.75 11.22 -20.95
CA LEU A 187 24.21 10.48 -19.81
C LEU A 187 23.14 11.30 -19.07
N THR A 188 23.39 12.59 -18.81
CA THR A 188 22.41 13.50 -18.20
C THR A 188 21.15 13.61 -19.06
N MET A 189 21.26 13.72 -20.39
CA MET A 189 20.09 13.76 -21.28
C MET A 189 19.27 12.46 -21.25
N GLN A 190 19.93 11.30 -21.14
CA GLN A 190 19.24 10.02 -20.98
C GLN A 190 18.50 9.94 -19.63
N ASN A 191 19.15 10.38 -18.55
CA ASN A 191 18.55 10.42 -17.22
C ASN A 191 17.35 11.38 -17.18
N LEU A 192 17.47 12.57 -17.79
CA LEU A 192 16.39 13.55 -17.90
C LEU A 192 15.20 12.97 -18.67
N THR A 193 15.46 12.28 -19.77
CA THR A 193 14.42 11.60 -20.57
C THR A 193 13.74 10.48 -19.80
N SER A 194 14.50 9.72 -19.00
CA SER A 194 13.95 8.69 -18.11
C SER A 194 13.05 9.31 -17.04
N ALA A 195 13.54 10.35 -16.36
CA ALA A 195 12.83 11.06 -15.31
C ALA A 195 11.54 11.72 -15.83
N HIS A 196 11.57 12.35 -17.02
CA HIS A 196 10.37 12.91 -17.64
C HIS A 196 9.33 11.83 -17.98
N ARG A 197 9.76 10.66 -18.46
CA ARG A 197 8.85 9.52 -18.67
C ARG A 197 8.22 9.06 -17.36
N HIS A 198 9.01 9.02 -16.28
CA HIS A 198 8.52 8.67 -14.96
C HIS A 198 7.50 9.70 -14.43
N GLN A 199 7.80 11.00 -14.56
CA GLN A 199 6.87 12.09 -14.22
C GLN A 199 5.55 11.98 -15.00
N SER A 200 5.65 11.70 -16.30
CA SER A 200 4.47 11.49 -17.16
C SER A 200 3.65 10.28 -16.69
N ALA A 201 4.32 9.19 -16.29
CA ALA A 201 3.68 8.01 -15.76
C ALA A 201 2.99 8.24 -14.40
N LEU A 202 3.47 9.21 -13.59
CA LEU A 202 2.85 9.58 -12.31
C LEU A 202 1.60 10.46 -12.48
N SER A 203 1.45 11.16 -13.61
CA SER A 203 0.28 12.02 -13.86
C SER A 203 -1.03 11.23 -13.98
N GLN A 204 -1.00 10.05 -14.60
CA GLN A 204 -2.15 9.16 -14.75
C GLN A 204 -2.70 8.64 -13.42
N PRO A 205 -1.91 8.03 -12.51
CA PRO A 205 -2.40 7.57 -11.23
C PRO A 205 -2.87 8.73 -10.35
N LEU A 206 -2.26 9.91 -10.42
CA LEU A 206 -2.75 11.10 -9.71
C LEU A 206 -4.16 11.50 -10.20
N GLY A 207 -4.38 11.47 -11.52
CA GLY A 207 -5.70 11.69 -12.12
C GLY A 207 -6.72 10.63 -11.71
N ALA A 208 -6.33 9.35 -11.70
CA ALA A 208 -7.20 8.25 -11.27
C ALA A 208 -7.57 8.37 -9.78
N LEU A 209 -6.61 8.74 -8.91
CA LEU A 209 -6.86 8.96 -7.48
C LEU A 209 -7.82 10.14 -7.25
N ASN A 210 -7.72 11.21 -8.03
CA ASN A 210 -8.70 12.31 -7.99
C ASN A 210 -10.12 11.83 -8.32
N ILE A 211 -10.29 11.05 -9.39
CA ILE A 211 -11.59 10.50 -9.77
C ILE A 211 -12.13 9.58 -8.66
N THR A 212 -11.29 8.68 -8.13
CA THR A 212 -11.69 7.79 -7.04
C THR A 212 -12.10 8.57 -5.79
N GLN A 213 -11.39 9.63 -5.44
CA GLN A 213 -11.75 10.51 -4.33
C GLN A 213 -13.13 11.15 -4.57
N THR A 214 -13.39 11.70 -5.76
CA THR A 214 -14.70 12.26 -6.11
C THR A 214 -15.83 11.22 -5.99
N ARG A 215 -15.59 9.97 -6.40
CA ARG A 215 -16.59 8.90 -6.28
C ARG A 215 -16.85 8.51 -4.82
N LEU A 216 -15.81 8.48 -3.99
CA LEU A 216 -15.94 8.28 -2.53
C LEU A 216 -16.67 9.46 -1.86
N ASP A 217 -16.47 10.67 -2.37
CA ASP A 217 -17.21 11.87 -1.96
C ASP A 217 -18.69 11.74 -2.26
N GLN A 218 -19.03 11.39 -3.50
CA GLN A 218 -20.41 11.17 -3.93
C GLN A 218 -21.10 10.04 -3.16
N ALA A 219 -20.45 8.87 -3.01
CA ALA A 219 -21.04 7.73 -2.32
C ALA A 219 -21.34 8.00 -0.83
N GLN A 220 -20.51 8.82 -0.17
CA GLN A 220 -20.77 9.22 1.21
C GLN A 220 -21.97 10.16 1.31
N ILE A 221 -22.12 11.09 0.37
CA ILE A 221 -23.27 12.00 0.31
C ILE A 221 -24.56 11.19 0.15
N GLU A 222 -24.56 10.20 -0.75
CA GLU A 222 -25.70 9.28 -0.95
C GLU A 222 -26.04 8.52 0.33
N ALA A 223 -25.05 7.92 1.00
CA ALA A 223 -25.27 7.21 2.26
C ALA A 223 -25.82 8.11 3.39
N ILE A 224 -25.39 9.38 3.44
CA ILE A 224 -25.92 10.36 4.41
C ILE A 224 -27.37 10.70 4.07
N ASN A 225 -27.70 10.89 2.80
CA ASN A 225 -29.07 11.19 2.37
C ASN A 225 -30.01 10.01 2.66
N ASP A 226 -29.57 8.77 2.45
CA ASP A 226 -30.34 7.57 2.80
C ASP A 226 -30.61 7.49 4.31
N LEU A 227 -29.59 7.81 5.13
CA LEU A 227 -29.74 7.87 6.58
C LEU A 227 -30.76 8.94 7.00
N LEU A 228 -30.72 10.13 6.38
CA LEU A 228 -31.66 11.21 6.65
C LEU A 228 -33.10 10.87 6.23
N ALA A 229 -33.26 10.12 5.13
CA ALA A 229 -34.56 9.63 4.68
C ALA A 229 -35.16 8.63 5.70
N LEU A 230 -34.36 7.66 6.15
CA LEU A 230 -34.77 6.70 7.20
C LEU A 230 -35.16 7.41 8.51
N LEU A 231 -34.40 8.42 8.92
CA LEU A 231 -34.71 9.21 10.11
C LEU A 231 -36.01 10.02 9.96
N SER A 232 -36.28 10.55 8.76
CA SER A 232 -37.52 11.29 8.48
C SER A 232 -38.75 10.38 8.48
N ASP A 233 -38.63 9.16 7.97
CA ASP A 233 -39.69 8.14 8.01
C ASP A 233 -40.04 7.75 9.44
N LEU A 234 -39.05 7.67 10.34
CA LEU A 234 -39.25 7.40 11.77
C LEU A 234 -40.00 8.52 12.48
N VAL A 235 -39.71 9.77 12.13
CA VAL A 235 -40.37 10.94 12.72
C VAL A 235 -41.82 11.09 12.23
N THR A 236 -42.12 10.66 11.00
CA THR A 236 -43.44 10.81 10.38
C THR A 236 -44.40 9.64 10.64
N ARG A 237 -43.93 8.52 11.21
CA ARG A 237 -44.76 7.37 11.67
C ARG A 237 -44.63 7.11 13.18
N PRO A 238 -45.19 7.98 14.05
CA PRO A 238 -45.15 7.77 15.50
C PRO A 238 -46.01 6.59 16.01
N ASP A 239 -46.94 6.05 15.21
CA ASP A 239 -47.98 5.10 15.67
C ASP A 239 -47.79 3.64 15.21
N ALA A 240 -46.58 3.19 14.87
CA ALA A 240 -46.35 1.76 14.62
C ALA A 240 -46.36 0.99 15.96
N PRO A 241 -47.17 -0.08 16.11
CA PRO A 241 -47.31 -0.79 17.38
C PRO A 241 -45.99 -1.45 17.81
N VAL A 242 -45.63 -1.22 19.07
CA VAL A 242 -44.50 -1.84 19.80
C VAL A 242 -44.80 -3.29 20.12
#